data_AF-A0A1G6JPZ2-F1
#
_entry.id   AF-A0A1G6JPZ2-F1
#
_cell.length_a   1.000
_cell.length_b   1.000
_cell.length_c   1.000
_cell.angle_alpha   90.00
_cell.angle_beta   90.00
_cell.angle_gamma   90.00
#
_symmetry.space_group_name_H-M   'P 1'
#
loop_
_entity.id
_entity.type
_entity.pdbx_description
1 polymer ?
#
loop_
_entity_poly.entity_id
_entity_poly.type
_entity_poly.pdbx_seq_one_letter_code
_entity_poly.pdbx_strand_id
1 'polypeptide(L)'
;MSESVHTGTRDTGEKVKAEASATAGQAKQAAGEVAGTAAEQARTVASEARQQAGTAVHDLRGRAMEEAEEQARRAAGALRGWASDLSDLADHARNDSPARGFAAQAADRGHRAADYLEEQGVEGLVSDLQSFARRRPGAFLGGALLAGLAVGRLAKASSAASQDRSRSGGAGPAHTSGAQGWDGLGPPPAQPLPPGPPPVTPPPAPGTPPAPGAPPAGAPGSTYPEV
;
A
#
# COMPACT_ATOMS: atom_id res chain seq x y z
N MET A 1 51.04 14.96 24.76
CA MET A 1 50.00 13.92 24.64
C MET A 1 48.67 14.62 24.50
N SER A 2 48.01 14.50 23.33
CA SER A 2 46.58 14.72 23.07
C SER A 2 46.38 15.20 21.62
N GLU A 3 46.56 14.30 20.67
CA GLU A 3 45.93 14.41 19.36
C GLU A 3 45.60 12.99 18.89
N SER A 4 44.30 12.68 18.83
CA SER A 4 43.70 11.77 17.85
C SER A 4 42.21 11.62 18.14
N VAL A 5 41.46 11.30 17.08
CA VAL A 5 40.06 10.84 17.03
C VAL A 5 39.01 11.92 16.74
N HIS A 6 38.92 12.32 15.46
CA HIS A 6 37.68 12.87 14.90
C HIS A 6 37.38 12.55 13.42
N THR A 7 38.00 11.51 12.83
CA THR A 7 37.89 11.22 11.38
C THR A 7 36.98 10.04 11.00
N GLY A 8 36.50 9.24 11.96
CA GLY A 8 35.74 8.02 11.65
C GLY A 8 34.37 8.21 11.01
N THR A 9 33.62 9.25 11.38
CA THR A 9 32.19 9.38 10.99
C THR A 9 31.99 9.97 9.59
N ARG A 10 32.92 10.79 9.07
CA ARG A 10 32.82 11.38 7.73
C ARG A 10 33.13 10.36 6.62
N ASP A 11 34.16 9.55 6.83
CA ASP A 11 34.59 8.51 5.88
C ASP A 11 33.52 7.43 5.68
N THR A 12 32.82 7.03 6.76
CA THR A 12 31.70 6.10 6.67
C THR A 12 30.48 6.71 5.97
N GLY A 13 30.19 7.99 6.20
CA GLY A 13 29.08 8.68 5.55
C GLY A 13 29.28 8.84 4.03
N GLU A 14 30.50 9.11 3.59
CA GLU A 14 30.83 9.20 2.15
C GLU A 14 30.82 7.84 1.46
N LYS A 15 31.31 6.79 2.11
CA LYS A 15 31.25 5.42 1.59
C LYS A 15 29.82 4.92 1.44
N VAL A 16 28.99 5.10 2.46
CA VAL A 16 27.57 4.73 2.41
C VAL A 16 26.83 5.52 1.32
N LYS A 17 27.14 6.81 1.14
CA LYS A 17 26.54 7.63 0.08
C LYS A 17 27.00 7.21 -1.30
N ALA A 18 28.27 6.85 -1.48
CA ALA A 18 28.82 6.36 -2.75
C ALA A 18 28.23 5.00 -3.14
N GLU A 19 28.14 4.07 -2.18
CA GLU A 19 27.51 2.75 -2.37
C GLU A 19 26.01 2.91 -2.65
N ALA A 20 25.30 3.73 -1.88
CA ALA A 20 23.89 4.01 -2.12
C ALA A 20 23.65 4.66 -3.49
N SER A 21 24.55 5.53 -3.95
CA SER A 21 24.45 6.17 -5.27
C SER A 21 24.74 5.19 -6.41
N ALA A 22 25.68 4.25 -6.21
CA ALA A 22 25.99 3.20 -7.16
C ALA A 22 24.83 2.19 -7.27
N THR A 23 24.30 1.73 -6.13
CA THR A 23 23.11 0.86 -6.08
C THR A 23 21.88 1.57 -6.64
N ALA A 24 21.67 2.85 -6.33
CA ALA A 24 20.58 3.63 -6.92
C ALA A 24 20.75 3.78 -8.44
N GLY A 25 21.97 3.98 -8.94
CA GLY A 25 22.26 4.04 -10.38
C GLY A 25 21.92 2.73 -11.10
N GLN A 26 22.35 1.60 -10.55
CA GLN A 26 22.06 0.27 -11.10
C GLN A 26 20.57 -0.08 -11.02
N ALA A 27 19.92 0.22 -9.90
CA ALA A 27 18.48 0.04 -9.74
C ALA A 27 17.69 0.90 -10.73
N LYS A 28 18.15 2.14 -11.02
CA LYS A 28 17.49 3.04 -11.97
C LYS A 28 17.64 2.59 -13.42
N GLN A 29 18.78 1.98 -13.78
CA GLN A 29 18.99 1.38 -15.11
C GLN A 29 18.13 0.11 -15.29
N ALA A 30 18.17 -0.81 -14.33
CA ALA A 30 17.35 -2.03 -14.37
C ALA A 30 15.85 -1.71 -14.33
N ALA A 31 15.44 -0.73 -13.51
CA ALA A 31 14.07 -0.25 -13.49
C ALA A 31 13.68 0.47 -14.79
N GLY A 32 14.61 1.12 -15.48
CA GLY A 32 14.35 1.79 -16.76
C GLY A 32 13.96 0.80 -17.87
N GLU A 33 14.66 -0.32 -17.98
CA GLU A 33 14.35 -1.37 -18.97
C GLU A 33 13.05 -2.12 -18.64
N VAL A 34 12.84 -2.48 -17.37
CA VAL A 34 11.60 -3.16 -16.95
C VAL A 34 10.40 -2.22 -16.99
N ALA A 35 10.57 -0.93 -16.69
CA ALA A 35 9.50 0.05 -16.72
C ALA A 35 8.96 0.29 -18.15
N GLY A 36 9.77 0.13 -19.19
CA GLY A 36 9.30 0.25 -20.58
C GLY A 36 8.21 -0.77 -20.90
N THR A 37 8.54 -2.05 -20.75
CA THR A 37 7.64 -3.19 -21.04
C THR A 37 6.49 -3.27 -20.02
N ALA A 38 6.76 -3.01 -18.75
CA ALA A 38 5.74 -3.01 -17.71
C ALA A 38 4.78 -1.83 -17.86
N ALA A 39 5.22 -0.67 -18.34
CA ALA A 39 4.33 0.48 -18.56
C ALA A 39 3.33 0.21 -19.69
N GLU A 40 3.71 -0.52 -20.74
CA GLU A 40 2.79 -0.89 -21.81
C GLU A 40 1.72 -1.88 -21.35
N GLN A 41 2.11 -2.91 -20.59
CA GLN A 41 1.15 -3.84 -19.98
C GLN A 41 0.27 -3.13 -18.94
N ALA A 42 0.85 -2.25 -18.13
CA ALA A 42 0.12 -1.47 -17.14
C ALA A 42 -0.86 -0.49 -17.78
N ARG A 43 -0.58 0.07 -18.96
CA ARG A 43 -1.54 0.92 -19.69
C ARG A 43 -2.76 0.13 -20.15
N THR A 44 -2.57 -1.09 -20.64
CA THR A 44 -3.67 -1.97 -21.04
C THR A 44 -4.55 -2.31 -19.83
N VAL A 45 -3.94 -2.80 -18.75
CA VAL A 45 -4.66 -3.12 -17.50
C VAL A 45 -5.31 -1.88 -16.89
N ALA A 46 -4.65 -0.73 -16.91
CA ALA A 46 -5.21 0.53 -16.40
C ALA A 46 -6.37 1.03 -17.26
N SER A 47 -6.35 0.84 -18.57
CA SER A 47 -7.46 1.21 -19.46
C SER A 47 -8.70 0.37 -19.18
N GLU A 48 -8.50 -0.94 -19.02
CA GLU A 48 -9.58 -1.88 -18.70
C GLU A 48 -10.12 -1.64 -17.28
N ALA A 49 -9.23 -1.50 -16.30
CA ALA A 49 -9.59 -1.16 -14.93
C ALA A 49 -10.31 0.19 -14.85
N ARG A 50 -9.92 1.19 -15.65
CA ARG A 50 -10.60 2.50 -15.70
C ARG A 50 -12.02 2.40 -16.23
N GLN A 51 -12.26 1.54 -17.23
CA GLN A 51 -13.61 1.29 -17.76
C GLN A 51 -14.47 0.59 -16.70
N GLN A 52 -13.96 -0.49 -16.10
CA GLN A 52 -14.68 -1.24 -15.07
C GLN A 52 -14.93 -0.41 -13.81
N ALA A 53 -13.92 0.33 -13.34
CA ALA A 53 -14.04 1.22 -12.20
C ALA A 53 -14.95 2.41 -12.51
N GLY A 54 -14.96 2.92 -13.74
CA GLY A 54 -15.85 4.00 -14.17
C GLY A 54 -17.32 3.60 -14.03
N THR A 55 -17.68 2.41 -14.51
CA THR A 55 -19.03 1.85 -14.35
C THR A 55 -19.37 1.62 -12.88
N ALA A 56 -18.47 0.97 -12.12
CA ALA A 56 -18.69 0.71 -10.71
C ALA A 56 -18.87 2.00 -9.89
N VAL A 57 -18.08 3.05 -10.16
CA VAL A 57 -18.20 4.36 -9.50
C VAL A 57 -19.48 5.08 -9.92
N HIS A 58 -19.89 4.97 -11.18
CA HIS A 58 -21.14 5.55 -11.65
C HIS A 58 -22.35 4.92 -10.94
N ASP A 59 -22.37 3.59 -10.86
CA ASP A 59 -23.41 2.82 -10.19
C ASP A 59 -23.41 3.05 -8.68
N LEU A 60 -22.23 3.06 -8.06
CA LEU A 60 -22.07 3.42 -6.65
C LEU A 60 -22.52 4.85 -6.38
N ARG A 61 -22.24 5.81 -7.25
CA ARG A 61 -22.68 7.20 -7.09
C ARG A 61 -24.20 7.31 -7.17
N GLY A 62 -24.83 6.63 -8.13
CA GLY A 62 -26.29 6.60 -8.24
C GLY A 62 -26.94 6.07 -6.96
N ARG A 63 -26.47 4.91 -6.48
CA ARG A 63 -26.98 4.26 -5.26
C ARG A 63 -26.63 4.99 -3.98
N ALA A 64 -25.41 5.50 -3.88
CA ALA A 64 -24.97 6.26 -2.71
C ALA A 64 -25.75 7.57 -2.59
N MET A 65 -26.11 8.24 -3.69
CA MET A 65 -26.96 9.43 -3.61
C MET A 65 -28.37 9.11 -3.12
N GLU A 66 -28.94 7.96 -3.50
CA GLU A 66 -30.22 7.46 -3.00
C GLU A 66 -30.16 7.02 -1.52
N GLU A 67 -29.10 6.33 -1.10
CA GLU A 67 -28.95 5.83 0.27
C GLU A 67 -28.39 6.87 1.26
N ALA A 68 -27.65 7.87 0.76
CA ALA A 68 -26.96 8.86 1.58
C ALA A 68 -27.93 9.82 2.27
N GLU A 69 -29.10 10.15 1.73
CA GLU A 69 -30.01 11.08 2.43
C GLU A 69 -30.52 10.52 3.76
N GLU A 70 -30.84 9.23 3.82
CA GLU A 70 -31.27 8.57 5.05
C GLU A 70 -30.11 8.27 6.00
N GLN A 71 -28.97 7.84 5.45
CA GLN A 71 -27.78 7.53 6.25
C GLN A 71 -27.09 8.79 6.77
N ALA A 72 -27.12 9.91 6.03
CA ALA A 72 -26.57 11.20 6.45
C ALA A 72 -27.32 11.75 7.68
N ARG A 73 -28.63 11.58 7.78
CA ARG A 73 -29.39 11.98 8.98
C ARG A 73 -28.99 11.18 10.22
N ARG A 74 -28.75 9.88 10.07
CA ARG A 74 -28.26 9.02 11.18
C ARG A 74 -26.80 9.30 11.53
N ALA A 75 -25.97 9.56 10.52
CA ALA A 75 -24.56 9.93 10.69
C ALA A 75 -24.40 11.30 11.36
N ALA A 76 -25.25 12.28 11.02
CA ALA A 76 -25.27 13.60 11.66
C ALA A 76 -25.56 13.49 13.17
N GLY A 77 -26.46 12.59 13.58
CA GLY A 77 -26.71 12.28 14.98
C GLY A 77 -25.49 11.68 15.69
N ALA A 78 -24.78 10.75 15.05
CA ALA A 78 -23.56 10.14 15.59
C ALA A 78 -22.40 11.15 15.70
N LEU A 79 -22.23 12.00 14.69
CA LEU A 79 -21.22 13.06 14.68
C LEU A 79 -21.46 14.10 15.77
N ARG A 80 -22.72 14.45 16.05
CA ARG A 80 -23.07 15.37 17.14
C ARG A 80 -22.69 14.78 18.51
N GLY A 81 -22.88 13.47 18.69
CA GLY A 81 -22.45 12.75 19.90
C GLY A 81 -20.93 12.75 20.07
N TRP A 82 -20.18 12.39 19.03
CA TRP A 82 -18.72 12.41 19.08
C TRP A 82 -18.13 13.81 19.24
N ALA A 83 -18.76 14.82 18.64
CA ALA A 83 -18.34 16.21 18.82
C ALA A 83 -18.51 16.66 20.28
N SER A 84 -19.57 16.22 20.97
CA SER A 84 -19.75 16.49 22.39
C SER A 84 -18.68 15.75 23.22
N ASP A 85 -18.43 14.47 22.95
CA ASP A 85 -17.43 13.67 23.67
C ASP A 85 -16.00 14.21 23.47
N LEU A 86 -15.68 14.67 22.26
CA LEU A 86 -14.39 15.29 21.94
C LEU A 86 -14.23 16.67 22.57
N SER A 87 -15.32 17.44 22.68
CA SER A 87 -15.32 18.73 23.38
C SER A 87 -15.05 18.54 24.87
N ASP A 88 -15.73 17.58 25.49
CA ASP A 88 -15.48 17.22 26.89
C ASP A 88 -14.05 16.72 27.11
N LEU A 89 -13.50 15.93 26.18
CA LEU A 89 -12.13 15.44 26.27
C LEU A 89 -11.09 16.56 26.05
N ALA A 90 -11.39 17.52 25.19
CA ALA A 90 -10.53 18.68 24.92
C ALA A 90 -10.49 19.65 26.11
N ASP A 91 -11.62 19.88 26.79
CA ASP A 91 -11.69 20.69 28.02
C ASP A 91 -10.89 20.05 29.17
N HIS A 92 -10.62 18.74 29.11
CA HIS A 92 -9.90 18.00 30.15
C HIS A 92 -8.46 17.58 29.76
N ALA A 93 -7.98 17.91 28.56
CA ALA A 93 -6.65 17.51 28.09
C ALA A 93 -5.53 18.44 28.59
N ARG A 94 -4.57 17.91 29.37
CA ARG A 94 -3.41 18.66 29.88
C ARG A 94 -2.34 18.97 28.81
N ASN A 95 -1.70 20.13 29.02
CA ASN A 95 -1.08 21.01 28.03
C ASN A 95 0.35 20.69 27.53
N ASP A 96 0.95 19.53 27.79
CA ASP A 96 2.42 19.39 27.66
C ASP A 96 2.87 18.19 26.83
N SER A 97 3.10 18.39 25.53
CA SER A 97 3.76 17.41 24.66
C SER A 97 4.38 18.05 23.41
N PRO A 98 5.56 17.59 22.93
CA PRO A 98 6.17 18.01 21.66
C PRO A 98 5.29 17.80 20.42
N ALA A 99 4.19 17.05 20.55
CA ALA A 99 3.09 17.02 19.59
C ALA A 99 2.48 18.40 19.32
N ARG A 100 2.60 19.37 20.25
CA ARG A 100 2.05 20.73 20.10
C ARG A 100 2.67 21.50 18.93
N GLY A 101 3.94 21.28 18.61
CA GLY A 101 4.59 21.91 17.45
C GLY A 101 4.05 21.38 16.12
N PHE A 102 3.81 20.07 16.04
CA PHE A 102 3.17 19.45 14.88
C PHE A 102 1.67 19.78 14.81
N ALA A 103 0.98 19.84 15.94
CA ALA A 103 -0.41 20.23 16.03
C ALA A 103 -0.60 21.70 15.64
N ALA A 104 0.29 22.60 16.06
CA ALA A 104 0.27 24.00 15.63
C ALA A 104 0.52 24.14 14.13
N GLN A 105 1.47 23.37 13.58
CA GLN A 105 1.74 23.39 12.14
C GLN A 105 0.64 22.73 11.30
N ALA A 106 -0.06 21.75 11.88
CA ALA A 106 -1.26 21.15 11.29
C ALA A 106 -2.45 22.11 11.38
N ALA A 107 -2.61 22.84 12.48
CA ALA A 107 -3.64 23.86 12.65
C ALA A 107 -3.47 25.02 11.66
N ASP A 108 -2.25 25.50 11.47
CA ASP A 108 -1.94 26.56 10.50
C ASP A 108 -2.20 26.13 9.04
N ARG A 109 -1.89 24.87 8.71
CA ARG A 109 -2.28 24.27 7.42
C ARG A 109 -3.78 24.03 7.31
N GLY A 110 -4.43 23.72 8.43
CA GLY A 110 -5.87 23.52 8.52
C GLY A 110 -6.66 24.81 8.29
N HIS A 111 -6.21 25.94 8.84
CA HIS A 111 -6.80 27.24 8.56
C HIS A 111 -6.68 27.60 7.09
N ARG A 112 -5.49 27.46 6.50
CA ARG A 112 -5.32 27.70 5.06
C ARG A 112 -6.16 26.77 4.19
N ALA A 113 -6.38 25.53 4.63
CA ALA A 113 -7.28 24.61 3.94
C ALA A 113 -8.75 25.03 4.09
N ALA A 114 -9.15 25.55 5.25
CA ALA A 114 -10.50 26.08 5.48
C ALA A 114 -10.76 27.34 4.64
N ASP A 115 -9.82 28.29 4.65
CA ASP A 115 -9.89 29.51 3.84
C ASP A 115 -9.98 29.17 2.34
N TYR A 116 -9.15 28.23 1.88
CA TYR A 116 -9.20 27.72 0.50
C TYR A 116 -10.55 27.06 0.18
N LEU A 117 -11.13 26.31 1.12
CA LEU A 117 -12.44 25.67 0.93
C LEU A 117 -13.58 26.71 0.89
N GLU A 118 -13.44 27.80 1.63
CA GLU A 118 -14.40 28.90 1.66
C GLU A 118 -14.31 29.77 0.39
N GLU A 119 -13.10 30.01 -0.13
CA GLU A 119 -12.88 30.81 -1.34
C GLU A 119 -13.10 30.05 -2.65
N GLN A 120 -12.63 28.80 -2.74
CA GLN A 120 -12.64 28.02 -4.00
C GLN A 120 -13.66 26.88 -4.00
N GLY A 121 -14.26 26.57 -2.85
CA GLY A 121 -15.24 25.51 -2.73
C GLY A 121 -14.68 24.12 -3.04
N VAL A 122 -15.58 23.14 -3.04
CA VAL A 122 -15.24 21.73 -3.31
C VAL A 122 -14.76 21.53 -4.76
N GLU A 123 -15.32 22.28 -5.70
CA GLU A 123 -15.00 22.16 -7.12
C GLU A 123 -13.56 22.61 -7.42
N GLY A 124 -13.09 23.68 -6.78
CA GLY A 124 -11.71 24.12 -6.85
C GLY A 124 -10.73 23.10 -6.26
N LEU A 125 -11.06 22.52 -5.11
CA LEU A 125 -10.22 21.49 -4.48
C LEU A 125 -10.06 20.24 -5.37
N VAL A 126 -11.14 19.77 -5.99
CA VAL A 126 -11.11 18.62 -6.90
C VAL A 126 -10.29 18.94 -8.15
N SER A 127 -10.43 20.15 -8.70
CA SER A 127 -9.64 20.62 -9.84
C SER A 127 -8.13 20.65 -9.51
N ASP A 128 -7.76 21.18 -8.34
CA ASP A 128 -6.36 21.24 -7.91
C ASP A 128 -5.78 19.87 -7.59
N LEU A 129 -6.57 18.97 -6.99
CA LEU A 129 -6.17 17.59 -6.78
C LEU A 129 -5.97 16.86 -8.11
N GLN A 130 -6.83 17.11 -9.10
CA GLN A 130 -6.69 16.58 -10.45
C GLN A 130 -5.43 17.13 -11.15
N SER A 131 -5.16 18.43 -11.00
CA SER A 131 -3.96 19.08 -11.51
C SER A 131 -2.69 18.51 -10.87
N PHE A 132 -2.70 18.28 -9.56
CA PHE A 132 -1.62 17.64 -8.81
C PHE A 132 -1.39 16.20 -9.28
N ALA A 133 -2.46 15.41 -9.45
CA ALA A 133 -2.37 14.03 -9.95
C ALA A 133 -1.73 13.96 -11.34
N ARG A 134 -2.08 14.91 -12.23
CA ARG A 134 -1.48 15.01 -13.57
C ARG A 134 -0.01 15.45 -13.54
N ARG A 135 0.36 16.36 -12.63
CA ARG A 135 1.73 16.87 -12.49
C ARG A 135 2.69 15.90 -11.78
N ARG A 136 2.20 15.10 -10.85
CA ARG A 136 3.00 14.19 -10.03
C ARG A 136 2.33 12.82 -9.90
N PRO A 137 2.25 12.03 -10.99
CA PRO A 137 1.53 10.76 -10.99
C PRO A 137 2.05 9.77 -9.95
N GLY A 138 3.37 9.66 -9.75
CA GLY A 138 3.95 8.73 -8.77
C GLY A 138 3.62 9.06 -7.31
N ALA A 139 3.65 10.36 -6.94
CA ALA A 139 3.32 10.78 -5.58
C ALA A 139 1.83 10.60 -5.29
N PHE A 140 0.97 10.89 -6.27
CA PHE A 140 -0.46 10.67 -6.16
C PHE A 140 -0.81 9.18 -6.01
N LEU A 141 -0.25 8.31 -6.85
CA LEU A 141 -0.45 6.86 -6.76
C LEU A 141 0.03 6.28 -5.43
N GLY A 142 1.24 6.68 -4.97
CA GLY A 142 1.77 6.25 -3.67
C GLY A 142 0.92 6.73 -2.50
N GLY A 143 0.49 8.00 -2.52
CA GLY A 143 -0.38 8.57 -1.50
C GLY A 143 -1.77 7.92 -1.47
N ALA A 144 -2.39 7.73 -2.63
CA ALA A 144 -3.69 7.10 -2.76
C ALA A 144 -3.69 5.65 -2.26
N LEU A 145 -2.60 4.90 -2.50
CA LEU A 145 -2.47 3.53 -2.03
C LEU A 145 -2.34 3.45 -0.50
N LEU A 146 -1.53 4.32 0.09
CA LEU A 146 -1.41 4.43 1.55
C LEU A 146 -2.72 4.88 2.20
N ALA A 147 -3.38 5.90 1.64
CA ALA A 147 -4.66 6.39 2.12
C ALA A 147 -5.77 5.34 1.98
N GLY A 148 -5.82 4.64 0.85
CA GLY A 148 -6.76 3.56 0.60
C GLY A 148 -6.59 2.40 1.59
N LEU A 149 -5.36 2.03 1.92
CA LEU A 149 -5.08 0.99 2.91
C LEU A 149 -5.48 1.42 4.33
N ALA A 150 -5.23 2.68 4.69
CA ALA A 150 -5.66 3.24 5.97
C ALA A 150 -7.19 3.23 6.11
N VAL A 151 -7.91 3.74 5.09
CA VAL A 151 -9.39 3.74 5.06
C VAL A 151 -9.95 2.31 5.04
N GLY A 152 -9.36 1.41 4.24
CA GLY A 152 -9.77 0.02 4.17
C GLY A 152 -9.57 -0.73 5.49
N ARG A 153 -8.47 -0.46 6.20
CA ARG A 153 -8.22 -1.00 7.55
C ARG A 153 -9.23 -0.48 8.57
N LEU A 154 -9.61 0.80 8.49
CA LEU A 154 -10.61 1.39 9.37
C LEU A 154 -12.02 0.84 9.10
N ALA A 155 -12.42 0.74 7.83
CA ALA A 155 -13.68 0.12 7.44
C ALA A 155 -13.75 -1.36 7.88
N LYS A 156 -12.64 -2.10 7.79
CA LYS A 156 -12.56 -3.48 8.32
C LYS A 156 -12.73 -3.49 9.85
N ALA A 157 -12.09 -2.57 10.57
CA ALA A 157 -12.18 -2.49 12.03
C ALA A 157 -13.59 -2.09 12.50
N SER A 158 -14.26 -1.16 11.82
CA SER A 158 -15.63 -0.76 12.16
C SER A 158 -16.66 -1.84 11.85
N SER A 159 -16.44 -2.65 10.81
CA SER A 159 -17.31 -3.80 10.51
C SER A 159 -17.22 -4.91 11.57
N ALA A 160 -16.04 -5.11 12.18
CA ALA A 160 -15.86 -6.05 13.29
C ALA A 160 -16.55 -5.56 14.58
N ALA A 161 -16.44 -4.27 14.90
CA ALA A 161 -17.07 -3.67 16.09
C ALA A 161 -18.62 -3.68 16.06
N SER A 162 -19.22 -3.84 14.88
CA SER A 162 -20.68 -3.97 14.72
C SER A 162 -21.18 -5.41 14.91
N GLN A 163 -20.34 -6.43 14.67
CA GLN A 163 -20.74 -7.84 14.87
C GLN A 163 -20.75 -8.25 16.36
N ASP A 164 -19.92 -7.62 17.20
CA ASP A 164 -19.92 -7.90 18.64
C ASP A 164 -21.17 -7.36 19.36
N ARG A 165 -21.81 -6.31 18.83
CA ARG A 165 -23.02 -5.72 19.43
C ARG A 165 -24.31 -6.49 19.15
N SER A 166 -24.31 -7.39 18.17
CA SER A 166 -25.47 -8.22 17.84
C SER A 166 -25.50 -9.56 18.60
N ARG A 167 -24.48 -9.86 19.43
CA ARG A 167 -24.39 -11.11 20.22
C ARG A 167 -24.77 -10.97 21.70
N SER A 168 -25.12 -9.77 22.17
CA SER A 168 -25.44 -9.51 23.59
C SER A 168 -26.93 -9.48 23.94
N GLY A 169 -27.80 -10.08 23.11
CA GLY A 169 -29.27 -10.05 23.30
C GLY A 169 -29.97 -11.38 23.57
N GLY A 170 -29.23 -12.49 23.79
CA GLY A 170 -29.82 -13.81 23.98
C GLY A 170 -29.31 -14.50 25.24
N ALA A 171 -30.10 -14.47 26.30
CA ALA A 171 -29.88 -15.33 27.46
C ALA A 171 -30.05 -16.81 27.06
N GLY A 172 -28.98 -17.59 27.21
CA GLY A 172 -29.00 -19.04 27.15
C GLY A 172 -27.67 -19.57 27.68
N PRO A 173 -27.62 -20.31 28.80
CA PRO A 173 -26.37 -20.90 29.26
C PRO A 173 -26.01 -22.12 28.39
N ALA A 174 -24.71 -22.39 28.31
CA ALA A 174 -24.05 -23.56 27.70
C ALA A 174 -23.66 -23.45 26.22
N HIS A 175 -22.47 -22.90 25.97
CA HIS A 175 -21.38 -23.66 25.37
C HIS A 175 -20.04 -22.98 25.65
N THR A 176 -19.18 -23.75 26.30
CA THR A 176 -17.73 -23.57 26.37
C THR A 176 -17.19 -23.24 24.97
N SER A 177 -16.54 -22.10 24.82
CA SER A 177 -15.55 -21.87 23.75
C SER A 177 -14.62 -20.71 24.14
N GLY A 178 -13.48 -21.10 24.70
CA GLY A 178 -12.19 -20.48 24.39
C GLY A 178 -11.96 -19.07 24.90
N ALA A 179 -11.68 -18.94 26.20
CA ALA A 179 -10.66 -18.00 26.63
C ALA A 179 -9.30 -18.48 26.07
N GLN A 180 -8.76 -17.76 25.10
CA GLN A 180 -7.35 -17.86 24.66
C GLN A 180 -6.96 -16.42 24.28
N GLY A 181 -6.42 -15.58 25.17
CA GLY A 181 -5.36 -15.90 26.11
C GLY A 181 -4.08 -16.06 25.30
N TRP A 182 -3.27 -15.00 25.25
CA TRP A 182 -1.98 -14.94 24.54
C TRP A 182 -0.91 -15.79 25.24
N ASP A 183 -1.13 -17.10 25.34
CA ASP A 183 -0.17 -18.04 25.92
C ASP A 183 -0.17 -19.32 25.08
N GLY A 184 0.71 -19.36 24.07
CA GLY A 184 0.89 -20.57 23.26
C GLY A 184 1.51 -20.30 21.89
N LEU A 185 2.82 -20.08 21.84
CA LEU A 185 3.62 -20.35 20.64
C LEU A 185 3.67 -21.88 20.40
N GLY A 186 2.54 -22.45 19.96
CA GLY A 186 2.48 -23.79 19.39
C GLY A 186 2.34 -23.67 17.87
N PRO A 187 3.04 -24.50 17.06
CA PRO A 187 2.86 -24.49 15.62
C PRO A 187 1.40 -24.81 15.28
N PRO A 188 0.81 -24.14 14.26
CA PRO A 188 -0.57 -24.39 13.88
C PRO A 188 -0.75 -25.86 13.46
N PRO A 189 -1.91 -26.50 13.73
CA PRO A 189 -2.19 -27.84 13.25
C PRO A 189 -2.06 -27.88 11.73
N ALA A 190 -1.23 -28.79 11.22
CA ALA A 190 -1.01 -28.97 9.80
C ALA A 190 -2.32 -29.40 9.12
N GLN A 191 -2.93 -28.49 8.36
CA GLN A 191 -4.04 -28.85 7.51
C GLN A 191 -3.51 -29.70 6.33
N PRO A 192 -4.18 -30.80 5.94
CA PRO A 192 -3.84 -31.54 4.74
C PRO A 192 -3.90 -30.59 3.54
N LEU A 193 -2.76 -30.38 2.89
CA LEU A 193 -2.68 -29.61 1.65
C LEU A 193 -3.53 -30.31 0.57
N PRO A 194 -4.31 -29.57 -0.24
CA PRO A 194 -4.89 -30.14 -1.44
C PRO A 194 -3.77 -30.64 -2.36
N PRO A 195 -3.97 -31.75 -3.11
CA PRO A 195 -2.97 -32.23 -4.05
C PRO A 195 -2.61 -31.09 -5.02
N GLY A 196 -1.32 -30.78 -5.08
CA GLY A 196 -0.80 -29.74 -5.97
C GLY A 196 -1.09 -30.07 -7.44
N PRO A 197 -1.12 -29.07 -8.33
CA PRO A 197 -1.22 -29.31 -9.76
C PRO A 197 -0.05 -30.19 -10.23
N PRO A 198 -0.26 -31.04 -11.26
CA PRO A 198 0.82 -31.85 -11.81
C PRO A 198 1.99 -30.96 -12.26
N PRO A 199 3.24 -31.46 -12.22
CA PRO A 199 4.38 -30.69 -12.68
C PRO A 199 4.16 -30.29 -14.15
N VAL A 200 3.99 -28.99 -14.38
CA VAL A 200 4.09 -28.41 -15.71
C VAL A 200 5.55 -28.46 -16.11
N THR A 201 5.88 -29.37 -17.02
CA THR A 201 7.15 -29.32 -17.74
C THR A 201 7.19 -28.01 -18.52
N PRO A 202 8.18 -27.12 -18.27
CA PRO A 202 8.33 -25.93 -19.09
C PRO A 202 8.55 -26.36 -20.55
N PRO A 203 7.97 -25.65 -21.52
CA PRO A 203 8.30 -25.89 -22.93
C PRO A 203 9.82 -25.73 -23.11
N PRO A 204 10.46 -26.52 -23.99
CA PRO A 204 11.88 -26.37 -24.26
C PRO A 204 12.15 -24.92 -24.66
N ALA A 205 13.12 -24.30 -23.99
CA ALA A 205 13.56 -22.95 -24.31
C ALA A 205 13.90 -22.86 -25.82
N PRO A 206 13.53 -21.77 -26.51
CA PRO A 206 14.03 -21.51 -27.86
C PRO A 206 15.56 -21.61 -27.82
N GLY A 207 16.13 -22.44 -28.69
CA GLY A 207 17.56 -22.68 -28.75
C GLY A 207 18.33 -21.36 -28.78
N THR A 208 19.27 -21.22 -27.84
CA THR A 208 20.22 -20.11 -27.83
C THR A 208 20.88 -20.03 -29.22
N PRO A 209 20.79 -18.90 -29.94
CA PRO A 209 21.52 -18.75 -31.19
C PRO A 209 23.02 -18.91 -30.90
N PRO A 210 23.78 -19.63 -31.76
CA PRO A 210 25.21 -19.79 -31.55
C PRO A 210 25.88 -18.42 -31.52
N ALA A 211 26.70 -18.18 -30.50
CA ALA A 211 27.54 -17.00 -30.42
C ALA A 211 28.42 -16.91 -31.68
N PRO A 212 28.51 -15.75 -32.35
CA PRO A 212 29.44 -15.59 -33.46
C PRO A 212 30.86 -15.62 -32.90
N GLY A 213 31.64 -16.67 -33.20
CA GLY A 213 33.09 -16.65 -33.00
C GLY A 213 33.76 -17.87 -32.36
N ALA A 214 33.10 -19.01 -32.16
CA ALA A 214 33.81 -20.21 -31.73
C ALA A 214 34.45 -20.95 -32.93
N PRO A 215 35.78 -21.20 -32.93
CA PRO A 215 36.43 -22.00 -33.98
C PRO A 215 35.99 -23.48 -33.90
N PRO A 216 35.97 -24.23 -35.02
CA PRO A 216 35.51 -25.61 -35.03
C PRO A 216 36.44 -26.50 -34.19
N ALA A 217 35.89 -27.05 -33.10
CA ALA A 217 36.51 -28.14 -32.37
C ALA A 217 36.43 -29.42 -33.21
N GLY A 218 37.59 -30.03 -33.45
CA GLY A 218 37.78 -31.16 -34.35
C GLY A 218 36.94 -32.39 -33.99
N ALA A 219 36.54 -33.10 -35.04
CA ALA A 219 35.89 -34.40 -34.97
C ALA A 219 36.83 -35.46 -34.36
N PRO A 220 36.39 -36.26 -33.36
CA PRO A 220 37.09 -37.48 -33.00
C PRO A 220 36.88 -38.54 -34.07
N GLY A 221 37.99 -39.09 -34.56
CA GLY A 221 38.04 -40.06 -35.65
C GLY A 221 37.30 -41.36 -35.37
N SER A 222 36.61 -41.85 -36.39
CA SER A 222 36.02 -43.18 -36.44
C SER A 222 37.12 -44.23 -36.59
N THR A 223 37.40 -44.98 -35.52
CA THR A 223 38.12 -46.25 -35.64
C THR A 223 37.12 -47.36 -35.93
N TYR A 224 37.19 -47.94 -37.12
CA TYR A 224 36.60 -49.23 -37.44
C TYR A 224 37.42 -50.35 -36.79
N PRO A 225 36.81 -51.39 -36.23
CA PRO A 225 37.44 -52.71 -36.21
C PRO A 225 36.93 -53.54 -37.39
N GLU A 226 37.91 -54.07 -38.11
CA GLU A 226 37.84 -55.03 -39.20
C GLU A 226 37.61 -56.46 -38.65
N VAL A 227 37.01 -57.31 -39.51
CA VAL A 227 36.79 -58.78 -39.49
C VAL A 227 35.98 -59.43 -38.36
#